data_AF-A0A7S1NQQ1-F1
#
_entry.id   AF-A0A7S1NQQ1-F1
#
_cell.length_a   1.000
_cell.length_b   1.000
_cell.length_c   1.000
_cell.angle_alpha   90.00
_cell.angle_beta   90.00
_cell.angle_gamma   90.00
#
_symmetry.space_group_name_H-M   'P 1'
#
loop_
_entity.id
_entity.type
_entity.pdbx_description
1 polymer ?
#
loop_
_entity_poly.entity_id
_entity_poly.type
_entity_poly.pdbx_seq_one_letter_code
_entity_poly.pdbx_strand_id
1 'polypeptide(L)'
;RAEAEESKRRALQELEDRLRSEAQEETQKVVTEVVGRLREEAAKERRIAVQETEARVRRERTMAQPHCPEAMMPQAFLPLLEQVTGGKMDAEFTEVMALAFANIIVHTQQHAAAFEQALIPILRRSMQLHCNNREIMEQCCDALAHLGQCDGSGQHMPECEELLPLLHIAMEIHLDHSGLMVKALKALLNLVPKVEPSAIENLAGRVLPLVREVLLAYPKDPRTVSLACQVLDVLTSTVAGQQ
;
A
#
# COMPACT_ATOMS: atom_id res chain seq x y z
N ARG A 1 -21.67 77.65 -22.35
CA ARG A 1 -20.68 76.63 -22.78
C ARG A 1 -20.03 75.99 -21.56
N ALA A 2 -19.39 76.74 -20.65
CA ALA A 2 -18.82 76.21 -19.41
C ALA A 2 -19.85 75.44 -18.54
N GLU A 3 -21.04 76.00 -18.30
CA GLU A 3 -22.11 75.33 -17.55
C GLU A 3 -22.59 74.03 -18.20
N ALA A 4 -22.61 73.97 -19.53
CA ALA A 4 -22.97 72.76 -20.28
C ALA A 4 -21.89 71.69 -20.19
N GLU A 5 -20.61 72.06 -20.20
CA GLU A 5 -19.51 71.14 -19.95
C GLU A 5 -19.49 70.63 -18.50
N GLU A 6 -19.78 71.50 -17.53
CA GLU A 6 -19.88 71.11 -16.12
C GLU A 6 -21.06 70.17 -15.87
N SER A 7 -22.22 70.46 -16.44
CA SER A 7 -23.39 69.55 -16.40
C SER A 7 -23.07 68.19 -17.02
N LYS A 8 -22.36 68.17 -18.17
CA LYS A 8 -21.90 66.92 -18.80
C LYS A 8 -20.93 66.15 -17.91
N ARG A 9 -19.99 66.83 -17.23
CA ARG A 9 -19.05 66.18 -16.29
C ARG A 9 -19.77 65.55 -15.10
N ARG A 10 -20.76 66.25 -14.52
CA ARG A 10 -21.57 65.71 -13.41
C ARG A 10 -22.37 64.48 -13.85
N ALA A 11 -23.01 64.53 -15.02
CA ALA A 11 -23.75 63.39 -15.55
C ALA A 11 -22.85 62.17 -15.85
N LEU A 12 -21.62 62.39 -16.33
CA LEU A 12 -20.64 61.32 -16.52
C LEU A 12 -20.20 60.71 -15.18
N GLN A 13 -19.92 61.53 -14.18
CA GLN A 13 -19.55 61.05 -12.84
C GLN A 13 -20.67 60.21 -12.20
N GLU A 14 -21.92 60.67 -12.28
CA GLU A 14 -23.08 59.92 -11.78
C GLU A 14 -23.25 58.57 -12.49
N LEU A 15 -22.99 58.52 -13.80
CA LEU A 15 -23.04 57.27 -14.57
C LEU A 15 -21.91 56.31 -14.16
N GLU A 16 -20.69 56.82 -13.96
CA GLU A 16 -19.54 56.03 -13.50
C GLU A 16 -19.78 55.44 -12.09
N ASP A 17 -20.32 56.24 -11.17
CA ASP A 17 -20.62 55.80 -9.81
C ASP A 17 -21.73 54.74 -9.80
N ARG A 18 -22.77 54.90 -10.64
CA ARG A 18 -23.81 53.88 -10.83
C ARG A 18 -23.27 52.57 -11.40
N LEU A 19 -22.46 52.63 -12.46
CA LEU A 19 -21.85 51.44 -13.06
C LEU A 19 -20.93 50.72 -12.06
N ARG A 20 -20.17 51.48 -11.25
CA ARG A 20 -19.32 50.89 -10.19
C ARG A 20 -20.18 50.23 -9.11
N SER A 21 -21.27 50.84 -8.68
CA SER A 21 -22.20 50.27 -7.70
C SER A 21 -22.85 48.98 -8.22
N GLU A 22 -23.35 48.98 -9.46
CA GLU A 22 -23.96 47.81 -10.09
C GLU A 22 -22.94 46.66 -10.26
N ALA A 23 -21.70 46.98 -10.67
CA ALA A 23 -20.63 45.99 -10.76
C ALA A 23 -20.24 45.40 -9.39
N GLN A 24 -20.24 46.21 -8.33
CA GLN A 24 -19.99 45.73 -6.96
C GLN A 24 -21.11 44.82 -6.46
N GLU A 25 -22.38 45.18 -6.71
CA GLU A 25 -23.53 44.36 -6.34
C GLU A 25 -23.52 43.00 -7.05
N GLU A 26 -23.27 42.97 -8.36
CA GLU A 26 -23.20 41.72 -9.13
C GLU A 26 -22.01 40.87 -8.69
N THR A 27 -20.86 41.48 -8.42
CA THR A 27 -19.68 40.77 -7.87
C THR A 27 -20.01 40.16 -6.50
N GLN A 28 -20.67 40.91 -5.61
CA GLN A 28 -21.05 40.43 -4.29
C GLN A 28 -22.04 39.26 -4.37
N LYS A 29 -22.98 39.32 -5.32
CA LYS A 29 -23.95 38.25 -5.59
C LYS A 29 -23.25 36.97 -6.05
N VAL A 30 -22.35 37.06 -7.03
CA VAL A 30 -21.56 35.92 -7.54
C VAL A 30 -20.70 35.32 -6.44
N VAL A 31 -20.00 36.15 -5.64
CA VAL A 31 -19.19 35.67 -4.50
C VAL A 31 -20.04 34.92 -3.48
N THR A 32 -21.21 35.47 -3.14
CA THR A 32 -22.13 34.84 -2.17
C THR A 32 -22.62 33.48 -2.69
N GLU A 33 -22.95 33.38 -3.98
CA GLU A 33 -23.37 32.13 -4.61
C GLU A 33 -22.26 31.07 -4.63
N VAL A 34 -21.05 31.46 -5.05
CA VAL A 34 -19.89 30.55 -5.10
C VAL A 34 -19.52 30.03 -3.71
N VAL A 35 -19.48 30.91 -2.70
CA VAL A 35 -19.22 30.52 -1.30
C VAL A 35 -20.31 29.57 -0.79
N GLY A 36 -21.58 29.79 -1.17
CA GLY A 36 -22.67 28.87 -0.87
C GLY A 36 -22.44 27.47 -1.42
N ARG A 37 -22.10 27.35 -2.72
CA ARG A 37 -21.83 26.06 -3.37
C ARG A 37 -20.64 25.33 -2.73
N LEU A 38 -19.54 26.04 -2.46
CA LEU A 38 -18.35 25.45 -1.83
C LEU A 38 -18.64 24.90 -0.43
N ARG A 39 -19.48 25.60 0.36
CA ARG A 39 -19.91 25.11 1.68
C ARG A 39 -20.77 23.85 1.57
N GLU A 40 -21.65 23.78 0.58
CA GLU A 40 -22.48 22.60 0.34
C GLU A 40 -21.63 21.39 -0.08
N GLU A 41 -20.65 21.60 -0.96
CA GLU A 41 -19.72 20.56 -1.40
C GLU A 41 -18.85 20.04 -0.25
N ALA A 42 -18.26 20.94 0.55
CA ALA A 42 -17.52 20.55 1.75
C ALA A 42 -18.38 19.79 2.77
N ALA A 43 -19.68 20.12 2.88
CA ALA A 43 -20.61 19.37 3.73
C ALA A 43 -20.92 17.97 3.17
N LYS A 44 -21.02 17.82 1.85
CA LYS A 44 -21.18 16.51 1.17
C LYS A 44 -19.95 15.63 1.39
N GLU A 45 -18.74 16.15 1.19
CA GLU A 45 -17.49 15.41 1.43
C GLU A 45 -17.38 14.92 2.89
N ARG A 46 -17.72 15.78 3.87
CA ARG A 46 -17.74 15.38 5.28
C ARG A 46 -18.72 14.25 5.56
N ARG A 47 -19.90 14.24 4.93
CA ARG A 47 -20.87 13.13 5.09
C ARG A 47 -20.33 11.83 4.53
N ILE A 48 -19.67 11.86 3.37
CA ILE A 48 -19.04 10.69 2.76
C ILE A 48 -17.95 10.14 3.68
N ALA A 49 -17.06 11.00 4.18
CA ALA A 49 -15.98 10.60 5.08
C ALA A 49 -16.50 9.95 6.38
N VAL A 50 -17.60 10.50 6.95
CA VAL A 50 -18.27 9.90 8.12
C VAL A 50 -18.84 8.53 7.79
N GLN A 51 -19.55 8.38 6.66
CA GLN A 51 -20.12 7.10 6.22
C GLN A 51 -19.04 6.04 5.98
N GLU A 52 -17.92 6.40 5.34
CA GLU A 52 -16.79 5.50 5.12
C GLU A 52 -16.17 5.05 6.44
N THR A 53 -16.03 5.97 7.41
CA THR A 53 -15.51 5.67 8.74
C THR A 53 -16.45 4.72 9.49
N GLU A 54 -17.76 4.96 9.46
CA GLU A 54 -18.77 4.08 10.07
C GLU A 54 -18.79 2.69 9.40
N ALA A 55 -18.69 2.64 8.08
CA ALA A 55 -18.60 1.39 7.33
C ALA A 55 -17.35 0.59 7.70
N ARG A 56 -16.20 1.26 7.86
CA ARG A 56 -14.95 0.64 8.32
C ARG A 56 -15.10 0.07 9.74
N VAL A 57 -15.60 0.86 10.68
CA VAL A 57 -15.84 0.41 12.07
C VAL A 57 -16.81 -0.76 12.11
N ARG A 58 -17.84 -0.76 11.26
CA ARG A 58 -18.77 -1.89 11.17
C ARG A 58 -18.08 -3.16 10.65
N ARG A 59 -17.23 -3.06 9.64
CA ARG A 59 -16.42 -4.19 9.14
C ARG A 59 -15.48 -4.72 10.22
N GLU A 60 -14.79 -3.84 10.94
CA GLU A 60 -13.94 -4.20 12.08
C GLU A 60 -14.74 -4.93 13.18
N ARG A 61 -15.93 -4.43 13.54
CA ARG A 61 -16.81 -5.10 14.52
C ARG A 61 -17.30 -6.48 14.06
N THR A 62 -17.62 -6.64 12.78
CA THR A 62 -18.00 -7.95 12.24
C THR A 62 -16.84 -8.93 12.17
N MET A 63 -15.62 -8.45 11.93
CA MET A 63 -14.42 -9.29 11.99
C MET A 63 -13.99 -9.61 13.43
N ALA A 64 -14.33 -8.75 14.40
CA ALA A 64 -14.04 -8.95 15.82
C ALA A 64 -15.06 -9.84 16.55
N GLN A 65 -16.12 -10.33 15.89
CA GLN A 65 -17.00 -11.35 16.49
C GLN A 65 -16.38 -12.75 16.29
N PRO A 66 -15.95 -13.42 17.38
CA PRO A 66 -15.31 -14.72 17.30
C PRO A 66 -16.39 -15.79 17.09
N HIS A 67 -16.76 -16.01 15.84
CA HIS A 67 -17.56 -17.16 15.43
C HIS A 67 -16.77 -18.15 14.57
N CYS A 68 -15.46 -17.93 14.39
CA CYS A 68 -14.57 -19.01 13.96
C CYS A 68 -14.02 -19.73 15.21
N PRO A 69 -13.98 -21.07 15.24
CA PRO A 69 -13.30 -21.80 16.31
C PRO A 69 -11.79 -21.49 16.24
N GLU A 70 -11.37 -20.49 17.01
CA GLU A 70 -10.02 -19.89 17.14
C GLU A 70 -8.89 -20.88 17.43
N ALA A 71 -9.21 -22.16 17.66
CA ALA A 71 -8.24 -23.21 17.99
C ALA A 71 -8.14 -24.35 16.96
N MET A 72 -8.99 -24.40 15.93
CA MET A 72 -9.02 -25.56 14.99
C MET A 72 -8.17 -25.38 13.71
N MET A 73 -7.76 -24.16 13.38
CA MET A 73 -7.15 -23.87 12.07
C MET A 73 -5.67 -24.30 11.90
N PRO A 74 -4.76 -24.23 12.89
CA PRO A 74 -3.38 -24.61 12.61
C PRO A 74 -3.21 -26.12 12.39
N GLN A 75 -3.81 -26.96 13.24
CA GLN A 75 -3.56 -28.40 13.22
C GLN A 75 -4.22 -29.14 12.05
N ALA A 76 -5.41 -28.70 11.62
CA ALA A 76 -6.11 -29.34 10.51
C ALA A 76 -5.38 -29.16 9.16
N PHE A 77 -4.57 -28.12 9.03
CA PHE A 77 -3.85 -27.81 7.80
C PHE A 77 -2.44 -28.38 7.78
N LEU A 78 -1.84 -28.78 8.91
CA LEU A 78 -0.50 -29.38 8.95
C LEU A 78 -0.34 -30.56 7.98
N PRO A 79 -1.27 -31.54 7.88
CA PRO A 79 -1.13 -32.62 6.92
C PRO A 79 -1.17 -32.15 5.46
N LEU A 80 -1.93 -31.09 5.16
CA LEU A 80 -1.95 -30.46 3.83
C LEU A 80 -0.61 -29.74 3.55
N LEU A 81 -0.08 -29.02 4.55
CA LEU A 81 1.21 -28.35 4.46
C LEU A 81 2.34 -29.36 4.19
N GLU A 82 2.34 -30.51 4.88
CA GLU A 82 3.29 -31.61 4.65
C GLU A 82 3.19 -32.19 3.24
N GLN A 83 1.98 -32.27 2.67
CA GLN A 83 1.80 -32.75 1.29
C GLN A 83 2.30 -31.75 0.25
N VAL A 84 2.04 -30.45 0.44
CA VAL A 84 2.54 -29.36 -0.43
C VAL A 84 4.06 -29.33 -0.39
N THR A 85 4.64 -29.32 0.82
CA THR A 85 6.09 -29.22 1.02
C THR A 85 6.84 -30.50 0.64
N GLY A 86 6.21 -31.66 0.77
CA GLY A 86 6.75 -32.96 0.37
C GLY A 86 6.78 -33.21 -1.15
N GLY A 87 6.39 -32.22 -1.97
CA GLY A 87 6.44 -32.31 -3.43
C GLY A 87 5.44 -33.31 -4.03
N LYS A 88 4.39 -33.67 -3.29
CA LYS A 88 3.37 -34.63 -3.73
C LYS A 88 2.23 -33.97 -4.52
N MET A 89 2.23 -32.65 -4.61
CA MET A 89 1.19 -31.86 -5.25
C MET A 89 1.68 -31.26 -6.56
N ASP A 90 0.77 -31.14 -7.53
CA ASP A 90 1.03 -30.47 -8.79
C ASP A 90 1.11 -28.93 -8.60
N ALA A 91 1.53 -28.26 -9.66
CA ALA A 91 1.72 -26.81 -9.65
C ALA A 91 0.41 -26.04 -9.45
N GLU A 92 -0.70 -26.54 -10.04
CA GLU A 92 -2.03 -25.95 -9.93
C GLU A 92 -2.55 -25.98 -8.49
N PHE A 93 -2.37 -27.11 -7.80
CA PHE A 93 -2.76 -27.23 -6.41
C PHE A 93 -1.90 -26.36 -5.49
N THR A 94 -0.59 -26.26 -5.78
CA THR A 94 0.31 -25.37 -5.03
C THR A 94 -0.12 -23.90 -5.16
N GLU A 95 -0.58 -23.49 -6.33
CA GLU A 95 -1.15 -22.16 -6.58
C GLU A 95 -2.39 -21.89 -5.73
N VAL A 96 -3.38 -22.79 -5.77
CA VAL A 96 -4.62 -22.65 -4.98
C VAL A 96 -4.31 -22.56 -3.49
N MET A 97 -3.38 -23.38 -3.01
CA MET A 97 -2.96 -23.34 -1.60
C MET A 97 -2.25 -22.05 -1.24
N ALA A 98 -1.33 -21.56 -2.07
CA ALA A 98 -0.65 -20.29 -1.83
C ALA A 98 -1.63 -19.12 -1.75
N LEU A 99 -2.63 -19.07 -2.65
CA LEU A 99 -3.69 -18.08 -2.64
C LEU A 99 -4.57 -18.19 -1.39
N ALA A 100 -4.99 -19.40 -1.04
CA ALA A 100 -5.80 -19.64 0.15
C ALA A 100 -5.06 -19.20 1.42
N PHE A 101 -3.78 -19.54 1.55
CA PHE A 101 -2.98 -19.15 2.69
C PHE A 101 -2.68 -17.65 2.74
N ALA A 102 -2.37 -17.01 1.60
CA ALA A 102 -2.21 -15.57 1.53
C ALA A 102 -3.45 -14.86 2.10
N ASN A 103 -4.64 -15.29 1.65
CA ASN A 103 -5.90 -14.76 2.16
C ASN A 103 -6.08 -15.00 3.67
N ILE A 104 -5.77 -16.21 4.16
CA ILE A 104 -5.85 -16.50 5.59
C ILE A 104 -4.96 -15.55 6.38
N ILE A 105 -3.68 -15.38 6.00
CA ILE A 105 -2.71 -14.52 6.69
C ILE A 105 -3.22 -13.08 6.78
N VAL A 106 -3.71 -12.54 5.66
CA VAL A 106 -4.23 -11.18 5.56
C VAL A 106 -5.37 -10.95 6.55
N HIS A 107 -6.19 -11.99 6.79
CA HIS A 107 -7.38 -11.90 7.65
C HIS A 107 -7.13 -12.35 9.11
N THR A 108 -6.10 -13.12 9.40
CA THR A 108 -5.86 -13.71 10.73
C THR A 108 -4.68 -13.10 11.45
N GLN A 109 -4.53 -11.76 11.45
CA GLN A 109 -3.40 -11.03 12.07
C GLN A 109 -2.99 -11.55 13.47
N GLN A 110 -3.92 -12.11 14.24
CA GLN A 110 -3.70 -12.66 15.59
C GLN A 110 -2.99 -14.03 15.64
N HIS A 111 -2.87 -14.76 14.53
CA HIS A 111 -2.34 -16.13 14.51
C HIS A 111 -1.07 -16.31 13.68
N ALA A 112 -0.51 -15.23 13.12
CA ALA A 112 0.61 -15.33 12.19
C ALA A 112 1.79 -16.13 12.73
N ALA A 113 2.15 -15.98 14.01
CA ALA A 113 3.25 -16.73 14.63
C ALA A 113 3.11 -18.27 14.52
N ALA A 114 1.89 -18.80 14.63
CA ALA A 114 1.66 -20.25 14.50
C ALA A 114 1.76 -20.72 13.03
N PHE A 115 1.54 -19.83 12.08
CA PHE A 115 1.59 -20.14 10.66
C PHE A 115 2.95 -19.83 10.02
N GLU A 116 3.75 -18.91 10.60
CA GLU A 116 5.04 -18.47 10.07
C GLU A 116 5.94 -19.64 9.65
N GLN A 117 6.15 -20.62 10.54
CA GLN A 117 7.01 -21.77 10.29
C GLN A 117 6.51 -22.67 9.15
N ALA A 118 5.19 -22.79 8.99
CA ALA A 118 4.60 -23.65 7.98
C ALA A 118 4.41 -22.96 6.62
N LEU A 119 4.22 -21.64 6.62
CA LEU A 119 3.92 -20.86 5.44
C LEU A 119 5.16 -20.52 4.62
N ILE A 120 6.27 -20.21 5.27
CA ILE A 120 7.50 -19.83 4.57
C ILE A 120 7.91 -20.90 3.53
N PRO A 121 7.92 -22.21 3.86
CA PRO A 121 8.21 -23.26 2.88
C PRO A 121 7.25 -23.26 1.68
N ILE A 122 5.97 -22.95 1.88
CA ILE A 122 4.95 -22.93 0.82
C ILE A 122 5.10 -21.71 -0.07
N LEU A 123 5.26 -20.52 0.53
CA LEU A 123 5.49 -19.29 -0.23
C LEU A 123 6.77 -19.40 -1.04
N ARG A 124 7.85 -19.91 -0.43
CA ARG A 124 9.11 -20.20 -1.12
C ARG A 124 8.88 -21.13 -2.32
N ARG A 125 8.20 -22.27 -2.11
CA ARG A 125 7.94 -23.23 -3.18
C ARG A 125 7.05 -22.67 -4.28
N SER A 126 6.01 -21.92 -3.92
CA SER A 126 5.11 -21.28 -4.87
C SER A 126 5.85 -20.27 -5.74
N MET A 127 6.63 -19.37 -5.13
CA MET A 127 7.44 -18.39 -5.87
C MET A 127 8.47 -19.05 -6.80
N GLN A 128 9.03 -20.20 -6.42
CA GLN A 128 9.95 -20.96 -7.27
C GLN A 128 9.25 -21.58 -8.48
N LEU A 129 8.09 -22.22 -8.28
CA LEU A 129 7.34 -22.88 -9.34
C LEU A 129 6.69 -21.87 -10.30
N HIS A 130 6.29 -20.72 -9.76
CA HIS A 130 5.42 -19.77 -10.43
C HIS A 130 6.04 -18.39 -10.62
N CYS A 131 7.38 -18.32 -10.70
CA CYS A 131 8.10 -17.05 -10.86
C CYS A 131 7.65 -16.19 -12.05
N ASN A 132 7.10 -16.81 -13.11
CA ASN A 132 6.56 -16.12 -14.28
C ASN A 132 5.05 -15.80 -14.17
N ASN A 133 4.33 -16.32 -13.18
CA ASN A 133 2.91 -16.02 -12.98
C ASN A 133 2.78 -14.80 -12.07
N ARG A 134 2.49 -13.65 -12.70
CA ARG A 134 2.32 -12.35 -12.05
C ARG A 134 1.35 -12.36 -10.88
N GLU A 135 0.19 -13.00 -11.03
CA GLU A 135 -0.86 -12.99 -10.00
C GLU A 135 -0.41 -13.77 -8.76
N ILE A 136 0.18 -14.94 -8.95
CA ILE A 136 0.73 -15.74 -7.85
C ILE A 136 1.87 -14.99 -7.15
N MET A 137 2.77 -14.38 -7.91
CA MET A 137 3.89 -13.63 -7.34
C MET A 137 3.42 -12.42 -6.54
N GLU A 138 2.40 -11.71 -7.03
CA GLU A 138 1.80 -10.59 -6.31
C GLU A 138 1.21 -11.07 -4.96
N GLN A 139 0.49 -12.18 -4.96
CA GLN A 139 -0.16 -12.73 -3.76
C GLN A 139 0.88 -13.27 -2.77
N CYS A 140 1.95 -13.91 -3.26
CA CYS A 140 3.06 -14.33 -2.42
C CYS A 140 3.76 -13.11 -1.78
N CYS A 141 4.01 -12.04 -2.55
CA CYS A 141 4.59 -10.81 -2.00
C CYS A 141 3.68 -10.17 -0.95
N ASP A 142 2.36 -10.19 -1.17
CA ASP A 142 1.39 -9.67 -0.19
C ASP A 142 1.41 -10.48 1.11
N ALA A 143 1.39 -11.81 1.00
CA ALA A 143 1.50 -12.71 2.13
C ALA A 143 2.79 -12.46 2.93
N LEU A 144 3.93 -12.33 2.24
CA LEU A 144 5.22 -12.01 2.86
C LEU A 144 5.22 -10.64 3.55
N ALA A 145 4.59 -9.63 2.95
CA ALA A 145 4.45 -8.32 3.58
C ALA A 145 3.66 -8.39 4.88
N HIS A 146 2.61 -9.21 4.93
CA HIS A 146 1.83 -9.41 6.16
C HIS A 146 2.60 -10.23 7.20
N LEU A 147 3.28 -11.30 6.80
CA LEU A 147 4.15 -12.09 7.69
C LEU A 147 5.26 -11.24 8.32
N GLY A 148 5.89 -10.37 7.53
CA GLY A 148 6.89 -9.44 8.04
C GLY A 148 6.31 -8.44 9.04
N GLN A 149 5.04 -8.05 8.91
CA GLN A 149 4.38 -7.10 9.81
C GLN A 149 3.96 -7.72 11.16
N CYS A 150 3.87 -9.04 11.25
CA CYS A 150 3.48 -9.69 12.49
C CYS A 150 4.61 -9.55 13.53
N ASP A 151 4.38 -8.60 14.46
CA ASP A 151 5.33 -8.03 15.44
C ASP A 151 5.55 -8.91 16.68
N GLY A 152 5.31 -10.22 16.62
CA GLY A 152 5.17 -11.03 17.82
C GLY A 152 6.41 -11.10 18.72
N SER A 153 7.62 -10.98 18.17
CA SER A 153 8.80 -11.33 18.94
C SER A 153 10.07 -10.52 18.66
N GLY A 154 10.11 -9.71 17.58
CA GLY A 154 11.37 -9.12 17.11
C GLY A 154 12.48 -10.16 16.92
N GLN A 155 12.13 -11.45 16.89
CA GLN A 155 13.08 -12.53 16.78
C GLN A 155 13.53 -12.60 15.34
N HIS A 156 14.83 -12.78 15.20
CA HIS A 156 15.44 -13.16 13.95
C HIS A 156 14.74 -14.40 13.38
N MET A 157 14.39 -14.34 12.10
CA MET A 157 13.74 -15.42 11.35
C MET A 157 14.68 -15.90 10.23
N PRO A 158 15.55 -16.89 10.48
CA PRO A 158 16.53 -17.35 9.49
C PRO A 158 15.85 -17.89 8.22
N GLU A 159 14.63 -18.40 8.32
CA GLU A 159 13.87 -18.91 7.17
C GLU A 159 13.47 -17.80 6.19
N CYS A 160 13.40 -16.54 6.65
CA CYS A 160 13.11 -15.38 5.80
C CYS A 160 14.28 -15.03 4.87
N GLU A 161 15.50 -15.44 5.19
CA GLU A 161 16.68 -15.15 4.38
C GLU A 161 16.57 -15.74 2.98
N GLU A 162 15.99 -16.94 2.90
CA GLU A 162 15.78 -17.65 1.63
C GLU A 162 14.69 -17.03 0.75
N LEU A 163 13.82 -16.19 1.33
CA LEU A 163 12.75 -15.49 0.61
C LEU A 163 13.25 -14.22 -0.08
N LEU A 164 14.34 -13.62 0.40
CA LEU A 164 14.87 -12.37 -0.16
C LEU A 164 15.35 -12.52 -1.61
N PRO A 165 16.10 -13.58 -2.01
CA PRO A 165 16.41 -13.81 -3.43
C PRO A 165 15.17 -14.00 -4.30
N LEU A 166 14.10 -14.59 -3.76
CA LEU A 166 12.85 -14.79 -4.50
C LEU A 166 12.08 -13.49 -4.70
N LEU A 167 12.08 -12.59 -3.71
CA LEU A 167 11.54 -11.23 -3.84
C LEU A 167 12.31 -10.42 -4.90
N HIS A 168 13.63 -10.54 -4.93
CA HIS A 168 14.45 -9.94 -5.98
C HIS A 168 14.03 -10.45 -7.37
N ILE A 169 13.95 -11.77 -7.55
CA ILE A 169 13.53 -12.38 -8.83
C ILE A 169 12.11 -11.91 -9.22
N ALA A 170 11.18 -11.84 -8.25
CA ALA A 170 9.83 -11.36 -8.50
C ALA A 170 9.82 -9.92 -9.04
N MET A 171 10.60 -9.05 -8.42
CA MET A 171 10.71 -7.65 -8.81
C MET A 171 11.41 -7.48 -10.16
N GLU A 172 12.41 -8.31 -10.46
CA GLU A 172 13.13 -8.30 -11.73
C GLU A 172 12.26 -8.76 -12.90
N ILE A 173 11.55 -9.88 -12.76
CA ILE A 173 10.69 -10.43 -13.82
C ILE A 173 9.46 -9.54 -14.06
N HIS A 174 8.85 -9.01 -13.00
CA HIS A 174 7.58 -8.27 -13.06
C HIS A 174 7.75 -6.77 -12.81
N LEU A 175 8.87 -6.19 -13.26
CA LEU A 175 9.17 -4.78 -13.07
C LEU A 175 8.08 -3.86 -13.66
N ASP A 176 7.31 -4.33 -14.64
CA ASP A 176 6.20 -3.61 -15.28
C ASP A 176 4.85 -3.70 -14.52
N HIS A 177 4.81 -4.37 -13.36
CA HIS A 177 3.62 -4.54 -12.55
C HIS A 177 3.63 -3.74 -11.23
N SER A 178 3.02 -2.55 -11.23
CA SER A 178 3.01 -1.64 -10.07
C SER A 178 2.45 -2.26 -8.79
N GLY A 179 1.36 -3.04 -8.89
CA GLY A 179 0.74 -3.71 -7.74
C GLY A 179 1.69 -4.69 -7.04
N LEU A 180 2.46 -5.43 -7.85
CA LEU A 180 3.49 -6.35 -7.36
C LEU A 180 4.66 -5.58 -6.75
N MET A 181 5.13 -4.50 -7.39
CA MET A 181 6.22 -3.67 -6.83
C MET A 181 5.88 -3.13 -5.45
N VAL A 182 4.67 -2.59 -5.27
CA VAL A 182 4.22 -2.06 -3.97
C VAL A 182 4.26 -3.16 -2.89
N LYS A 183 3.78 -4.36 -3.21
CA LYS A 183 3.74 -5.49 -2.28
C LYS A 183 5.13 -6.04 -1.99
N ALA A 184 5.97 -6.20 -3.01
CA ALA A 184 7.34 -6.68 -2.87
C ALA A 184 8.22 -5.71 -2.07
N LEU A 185 8.12 -4.40 -2.34
CA LEU A 185 8.81 -3.38 -1.54
C LEU A 185 8.35 -3.38 -0.08
N LYS A 186 7.03 -3.52 0.15
CA LYS A 186 6.49 -3.65 1.50
C LYS A 186 6.99 -4.93 2.20
N ALA A 187 7.09 -6.04 1.47
CA ALA A 187 7.66 -7.28 1.99
C ALA A 187 9.13 -7.10 2.38
N LEU A 188 9.95 -6.48 1.52
CA LEU A 188 11.34 -6.15 1.84
C LEU A 188 11.44 -5.27 3.09
N LEU A 189 10.66 -4.20 3.16
CA LEU A 189 10.66 -3.27 4.30
C LEU A 189 10.38 -4.00 5.63
N ASN A 190 9.46 -4.97 5.61
CA ASN A 190 9.04 -5.69 6.79
C ASN A 190 9.94 -6.90 7.14
N LEU A 191 10.59 -7.50 6.15
CA LEU A 191 11.45 -8.68 6.36
C LEU A 191 12.90 -8.32 6.66
N VAL A 192 13.43 -7.24 6.09
CA VAL A 192 14.84 -6.84 6.29
C VAL A 192 15.19 -6.71 7.78
N PRO A 193 14.39 -6.06 8.65
CA PRO A 193 14.72 -5.98 10.09
C PRO A 193 14.75 -7.33 10.82
N LYS A 194 14.22 -8.41 10.22
CA LYS A 194 14.14 -9.76 10.81
C LYS A 194 15.25 -10.71 10.35
N VAL A 195 16.11 -10.26 9.44
CA VAL A 195 17.17 -11.06 8.81
C VAL A 195 18.53 -10.72 9.42
N GLU A 196 19.49 -11.66 9.43
CA GLU A 196 20.83 -11.36 9.91
C GLU A 196 21.47 -10.26 9.04
N PRO A 197 22.18 -9.29 9.64
CA PRO A 197 22.83 -8.23 8.88
C PRO A 197 23.76 -8.71 7.75
N SER A 198 24.44 -9.85 7.94
CA SER A 198 25.31 -10.43 6.89
C SER A 198 24.55 -10.89 5.65
N ALA A 199 23.30 -11.35 5.80
CA ALA A 199 22.44 -11.66 4.68
C ALA A 199 21.91 -10.39 4.00
N ILE A 200 21.69 -9.31 4.76
CA ILE A 200 21.27 -8.00 4.25
C ILE A 200 22.36 -7.37 3.39
N GLU A 201 23.64 -7.47 3.77
CA GLU A 201 24.76 -6.95 2.97
C GLU A 201 24.80 -7.60 1.57
N ASN A 202 24.68 -8.93 1.52
CA ASN A 202 24.61 -9.67 0.26
C ASN A 202 23.37 -9.30 -0.57
N LEU A 203 22.24 -9.07 0.10
CA LEU A 203 21.00 -8.64 -0.55
C LEU A 203 21.10 -7.22 -1.11
N ALA A 204 21.68 -6.29 -0.34
CA ALA A 204 21.77 -4.87 -0.70
C ALA A 204 22.50 -4.68 -2.04
N GLY A 205 23.58 -5.45 -2.27
CA GLY A 205 24.29 -5.43 -3.55
C GLY A 205 23.44 -5.77 -4.78
N ARG A 206 22.35 -6.54 -4.60
CA ARG A 206 21.41 -6.93 -5.67
C ARG A 206 20.15 -6.08 -5.71
N VAL A 207 19.59 -5.75 -4.55
CA VAL A 207 18.32 -5.02 -4.42
C VAL A 207 18.48 -3.53 -4.68
N LEU A 208 19.62 -2.91 -4.33
CA LEU A 208 19.80 -1.47 -4.55
C LEU A 208 19.69 -1.06 -6.04
N PRO A 209 20.35 -1.74 -7.01
CA PRO A 209 20.12 -1.48 -8.43
C PRO A 209 18.65 -1.65 -8.83
N LEU A 210 17.98 -2.69 -8.32
CA LEU A 210 16.60 -2.97 -8.68
C LEU A 210 15.62 -1.93 -8.13
N VAL A 211 15.79 -1.46 -6.90
CA VAL A 211 14.97 -0.38 -6.32
C VAL A 211 15.15 0.91 -7.11
N ARG A 212 16.36 1.18 -7.62
CA ARG A 212 16.58 2.29 -8.55
C ARG A 212 15.79 2.12 -9.85
N GLU A 213 15.79 0.93 -10.45
CA GLU A 213 14.99 0.66 -11.66
C GLU A 213 13.49 0.82 -11.40
N VAL A 214 13.00 0.41 -10.22
CA VAL A 214 11.60 0.64 -9.81
C VAL A 214 11.28 2.14 -9.72
N LEU A 215 12.17 2.95 -9.13
CA LEU A 215 12.00 4.41 -9.08
C LEU A 215 11.95 5.04 -10.47
N LEU A 216 12.72 4.52 -11.42
CA LEU A 216 12.72 4.97 -12.81
C LEU A 216 11.47 4.52 -13.58
N ALA A 217 10.94 3.33 -13.29
CA ALA A 217 9.74 2.80 -13.90
C ALA A 217 8.45 3.49 -13.39
N TYR A 218 8.42 3.90 -12.11
CA TYR A 218 7.22 4.46 -11.46
C TYR A 218 7.41 5.86 -10.84
N PRO A 219 7.94 6.86 -11.57
CA PRO A 219 8.26 8.17 -10.99
C PRO A 219 7.01 8.97 -10.59
N LYS A 220 5.83 8.57 -11.05
CA LYS A 220 4.54 9.25 -10.79
C LYS A 220 3.66 8.54 -9.77
N ASP A 221 4.06 7.36 -9.30
CA ASP A 221 3.33 6.65 -8.25
C ASP A 221 3.92 7.00 -6.87
N PRO A 222 3.29 7.90 -6.10
CA PRO A 222 3.82 8.34 -4.83
C PRO A 222 3.95 7.20 -3.81
N ARG A 223 3.11 6.16 -3.92
CA ARG A 223 3.16 5.01 -3.00
C ARG A 223 4.39 4.15 -3.27
N THR A 224 4.63 3.83 -4.54
CA THR A 224 5.82 3.07 -4.95
C THR A 224 7.10 3.83 -4.62
N VAL A 225 7.16 5.14 -4.92
CA VAL A 225 8.31 5.99 -4.60
C VAL A 225 8.59 6.03 -3.09
N SER A 226 7.56 6.25 -2.27
CA SER A 226 7.70 6.30 -0.82
C SER A 226 8.26 4.98 -0.24
N LEU A 227 7.72 3.84 -0.68
CA LEU A 227 8.18 2.52 -0.23
C LEU A 227 9.61 2.23 -0.70
N ALA A 228 9.93 2.55 -1.95
CA ALA A 228 11.27 2.38 -2.49
C ALA A 228 12.30 3.19 -1.69
N CYS A 229 12.02 4.45 -1.38
CA CYS A 229 12.89 5.28 -0.55
C CYS A 229 13.07 4.71 0.87
N GLN A 230 12.00 4.19 1.48
CA GLN A 230 12.08 3.54 2.80
C GLN A 230 12.95 2.28 2.76
N VAL A 231 12.83 1.45 1.72
CA VAL A 231 13.70 0.28 1.53
C VAL A 231 15.16 0.70 1.38
N LEU A 232 15.45 1.76 0.63
CA LEU A 232 16.81 2.30 0.52
C LEU A 232 17.35 2.75 1.88
N ASP A 233 16.55 3.46 2.68
CA ASP A 233 16.92 3.95 4.00
C ASP A 233 17.24 2.81 4.97
N VAL A 234 16.38 1.78 5.01
CA VAL A 234 16.60 0.59 5.85
C VAL A 234 17.86 -0.16 5.41
N LEU A 235 18.01 -0.45 4.11
CA LEU A 235 19.18 -1.19 3.61
C LEU A 235 20.50 -0.43 3.88
N THR A 236 20.52 0.88 3.64
CA THR A 236 21.72 1.71 3.88
C THR A 236 22.05 1.85 5.36
N SER A 237 21.03 2.02 6.21
CA SER A 237 21.21 2.10 7.67
C SER A 237 21.74 0.79 8.26
N THR A 238 21.22 -0.36 7.82
CA THR A 238 21.71 -1.67 8.27
C THR A 238 23.17 -1.88 7.86
N VAL A 239 23.53 -1.58 6.61
CA VAL A 239 24.90 -1.76 6.11
C VAL A 239 25.88 -0.80 6.81
N ALA A 240 25.46 0.45 7.07
CA ALA A 240 26.31 1.43 7.75
C ALA A 240 26.54 1.10 9.24
N GLY A 241 25.55 0.52 9.93
CA GLY A 241 25.67 0.15 11.34
C GLY A 241 26.64 -1.01 11.63
N GLN A 242 27.21 -1.65 10.61
CA GLN A 242 28.16 -2.75 10.74
C GLN A 242 29.63 -2.34 10.62
N GLN A 243 29.92 -1.08 10.25
CA GLN A 243 31.28 -0.54 10.10
C GLN A 243 31.81 0.01 11.43
#